data_AF-A0A850QSU9-F1
#
_entry.id   AF-A0A850QSU9-F1
#
_cell.length_a   1.000
_cell.length_b   1.000
_cell.length_c   1.000
_cell.angle_alpha   90.00
_cell.angle_beta   90.00
_cell.angle_gamma   90.00
#
_symmetry.space_group_name_H-M   'P 1'
#
loop_
_entity.id
_entity.type
_entity.pdbx_description
1 polymer ?
#
loop_
_entity_poly.entity_id
_entity_poly.type
_entity_poly.pdbx_seq_one_letter_code
_entity_poly.pdbx_strand_id
1 'polypeptide(L)'
;SFSDLIERNKIKRLATEIEWLLVHAKSEAVMRGDNVQVAINDAGTPTWSIISKTTSGAVTLAEISSENFSNIELNTTFRTGVVTFNKLNGKPNFSGGYQFNIPTKDKVKVAVNTMTGRIYSCGVDGAIYGYKECY
;
A
#
# COMPACT_ATOMS: atom_id res chain seq x y z
N SER A 1 -25.97 -1.28 -8.18
CA SER A 1 -25.93 -2.12 -9.40
C SER A 1 -24.95 -3.27 -9.22
N PHE A 2 -25.01 -4.32 -10.06
CA PHE A 2 -24.03 -5.42 -10.06
C PHE A 2 -22.60 -4.91 -10.35
N SER A 3 -22.46 -3.94 -11.25
CA SER A 3 -21.18 -3.30 -11.56
C SER A 3 -20.55 -2.63 -10.33
N ASP A 4 -21.35 -1.89 -9.56
CA ASP A 4 -20.86 -1.25 -8.32
C ASP A 4 -20.34 -2.28 -7.31
N LEU A 5 -20.96 -3.47 -7.24
CA LEU A 5 -20.52 -4.53 -6.34
C LEU A 5 -19.14 -5.07 -6.76
N ILE A 6 -18.94 -5.31 -8.06
CA ILE A 6 -17.66 -5.77 -8.62
C ILE A 6 -16.58 -4.73 -8.36
N GLU A 7 -16.86 -3.46 -8.65
CA GLU A 7 -15.94 -2.33 -8.42
C GLU A 7 -15.53 -2.23 -6.95
N ARG A 8 -16.49 -2.32 -6.03
CA ARG A 8 -16.24 -2.31 -4.58
C ARG A 8 -15.37 -3.48 -4.14
N ASN A 9 -15.65 -4.69 -4.64
CA ASN A 9 -14.87 -5.88 -4.32
C ASN A 9 -13.43 -5.76 -4.83
N LYS A 10 -13.24 -5.16 -6.01
CA LYS A 10 -11.91 -4.91 -6.56
C LYS A 10 -11.09 -3.96 -5.68
N ILE A 11 -11.67 -2.84 -5.27
CA ILE A 11 -11.04 -1.88 -4.36
C ILE A 11 -10.68 -2.54 -3.03
N LYS A 12 -11.60 -3.33 -2.46
CA LYS A 12 -11.34 -4.07 -1.22
C LYS A 12 -10.22 -5.10 -1.38
N ARG A 13 -10.19 -5.85 -2.47
CA ARG A 13 -9.13 -6.82 -2.74
C ARG A 13 -7.76 -6.14 -2.82
N LEU A 14 -7.67 -5.02 -3.53
CA LEU A 14 -6.43 -4.25 -3.63
C LEU A 14 -5.98 -3.71 -2.27
N ALA A 15 -6.91 -3.16 -1.48
CA ALA A 15 -6.61 -2.69 -0.12
C ALA A 15 -5.99 -3.79 0.73
N THR A 16 -6.63 -4.96 0.74
CA THR A 16 -6.16 -6.15 1.47
C THR A 16 -4.79 -6.61 0.99
N GLU A 17 -4.55 -6.68 -0.32
CA GLU A 17 -3.25 -7.10 -0.86
C GLU A 17 -2.12 -6.13 -0.46
N ILE A 18 -2.35 -4.81 -0.54
CA ILE A 18 -1.36 -3.81 -0.12
C ILE A 18 -1.12 -3.87 1.39
N GLU A 19 -2.16 -4.04 2.20
CA GLU A 19 -2.01 -4.25 3.66
C GLU A 19 -1.13 -5.46 3.95
N TRP A 20 -1.40 -6.60 3.32
CA TRP A 20 -0.63 -7.82 3.50
C TRP A 20 0.82 -7.66 3.04
N LEU A 21 1.06 -7.01 1.90
CA LEU A 21 2.41 -6.73 1.43
C LEU A 21 3.19 -5.89 2.45
N LEU A 22 2.57 -4.86 3.04
CA LEU A 22 3.20 -4.03 4.06
C LEU A 22 3.45 -4.80 5.37
N VAL A 23 2.51 -5.64 5.81
CA VAL A 23 2.67 -6.49 7.01
C VAL A 23 3.77 -7.52 6.79
N HIS A 24 3.84 -8.11 5.60
CA HIS A 24 4.87 -9.05 5.21
C HIS A 24 6.24 -8.37 5.18
N ALA A 25 6.38 -7.24 4.49
CA ALA A 25 7.62 -6.45 4.44
C ALA A 25 8.13 -6.05 5.83
N LYS A 26 7.22 -5.62 6.72
CA LYS A 26 7.54 -5.32 8.12
C LYS A 26 8.10 -6.53 8.87
N SER A 27 7.51 -7.70 8.65
CA SER A 27 7.92 -8.95 9.32
C SER A 27 9.26 -9.45 8.78
N GLU A 28 9.44 -9.45 7.46
CA GLU A 28 10.68 -9.84 6.79
C GLU A 28 11.86 -8.97 7.23
N ALA A 29 11.64 -7.67 7.47
CA ALA A 29 12.71 -6.79 7.94
C ALA A 29 13.33 -7.29 9.26
N VAL A 30 12.47 -7.70 10.20
CA VAL A 30 12.91 -8.22 11.50
C VAL A 30 13.47 -9.63 11.37
N MET A 31 12.77 -10.52 10.66
CA MET A 31 13.19 -11.93 10.53
C MET A 31 14.52 -12.10 9.81
N ARG A 32 14.79 -11.26 8.80
CA ARG A 32 16.05 -11.31 8.04
C ARG A 32 17.18 -10.50 8.69
N GLY A 33 16.86 -9.60 9.62
CA GLY A 33 17.83 -8.64 10.14
C GLY A 33 18.35 -7.67 9.05
N ASP A 34 17.52 -7.35 8.05
CA ASP A 34 17.82 -6.37 7.00
C ASP A 34 16.64 -5.41 6.81
N ASN A 35 16.90 -4.16 6.46
CA ASN A 35 15.81 -3.24 6.20
C ASN A 35 15.08 -3.68 4.93
N VAL A 36 13.76 -3.49 4.92
CA VAL A 36 12.92 -3.77 3.74
C VAL A 36 12.31 -2.47 3.26
N GLN A 37 12.52 -2.15 1.99
CA GLN A 37 11.90 -1.02 1.32
C GLN A 37 10.66 -1.47 0.57
N VAL A 38 9.62 -0.64 0.61
CA VAL A 38 8.43 -0.77 -0.23
C VAL A 38 8.29 0.48 -1.05
N ALA A 39 8.31 0.33 -2.37
CA ALA A 39 8.29 1.41 -3.34
C ALA A 39 7.16 1.20 -4.35
N ILE A 40 6.64 2.31 -4.87
CA ILE A 40 5.77 2.31 -6.04
C ILE A 40 6.58 2.69 -7.28
N ASN A 41 6.38 1.94 -8.36
CA ASN A 41 6.85 2.31 -9.69
C ASN A 41 5.69 2.94 -10.47
N ASP A 42 6.01 3.97 -11.26
CA ASP A 42 5.09 4.60 -12.21
C ASP A 42 3.76 5.08 -11.57
N ALA A 43 3.89 5.69 -10.39
CA ALA A 43 2.78 6.31 -9.65
C ALA A 43 1.99 7.29 -10.52
N GLY A 44 0.66 7.31 -10.37
CA GLY A 44 -0.22 8.21 -11.11
C GLY A 44 -0.45 7.80 -12.57
N THR A 45 0.09 6.67 -13.01
CA THR A 45 -0.15 6.10 -14.34
C THR A 45 -1.08 4.88 -14.25
N PRO A 46 -1.67 4.42 -15.38
CA PRO A 46 -2.43 3.16 -15.40
C PRO A 46 -1.57 1.91 -15.18
N THR A 47 -0.26 2.02 -15.38
CA THR A 47 0.72 0.94 -15.32
C THR A 47 1.62 1.15 -14.11
N TRP A 48 1.18 0.68 -12.94
CA TRP A 48 1.94 0.79 -11.69
C TRP A 48 2.27 -0.58 -11.11
N SER A 49 3.29 -0.63 -10.25
CA SER A 49 3.51 -1.76 -9.34
C SER A 49 3.99 -1.29 -7.96
N ILE A 50 3.64 -2.04 -6.92
CA ILE A 50 4.16 -1.87 -5.56
C ILE A 50 5.07 -3.04 -5.27
N ILE A 51 6.35 -2.77 -4.98
CA ILE A 51 7.35 -3.81 -4.78
C ILE A 51 8.01 -3.64 -3.42
N SER A 52 8.14 -4.75 -2.69
CA SER A 52 8.96 -4.84 -1.48
C SER A 52 10.29 -5.53 -1.76
N LYS A 53 11.40 -4.94 -1.31
CA LYS A 53 12.76 -5.47 -1.50
C LYS A 53 13.63 -5.28 -0.27
N THR A 54 14.58 -6.18 -0.05
CA THR A 54 15.63 -5.99 0.96
C THR A 54 16.59 -4.87 0.55
N THR A 55 17.11 -4.11 1.51
CA THR A 55 18.09 -3.05 1.20
C THR A 55 19.47 -3.60 0.91
N SER A 56 19.86 -4.69 1.58
CA SER A 56 21.06 -5.44 1.21
C SER A 56 20.71 -6.41 0.08
N GLY A 57 21.44 -6.33 -1.03
CA GLY A 57 21.28 -7.23 -2.17
C GLY A 57 20.03 -7.03 -3.05
N ALA A 58 19.13 -6.11 -2.72
CA ALA A 58 17.95 -5.76 -3.53
C ALA A 58 17.04 -6.96 -3.87
N VAL A 59 16.91 -7.93 -2.96
CA VAL A 59 16.09 -9.13 -3.16
C VAL A 59 14.62 -8.75 -3.11
N THR A 60 13.88 -9.02 -4.18
CA THR A 60 12.41 -8.83 -4.22
C THR A 60 11.73 -9.86 -3.33
N LEU A 61 10.83 -9.39 -2.46
CA LEU A 61 10.08 -10.21 -1.52
C LEU A 61 8.62 -10.41 -1.96
N ALA A 62 7.99 -9.34 -2.47
CA ALA A 62 6.63 -9.38 -2.99
C ALA A 62 6.39 -8.22 -3.97
N GLU A 63 5.46 -8.42 -4.90
CA GLU A 63 5.02 -7.43 -5.88
C GLU A 63 3.50 -7.50 -6.08
N ILE A 64 2.88 -6.33 -6.20
CA ILE A 64 1.50 -6.15 -6.67
C ILE A 64 1.57 -5.32 -7.94
N SER A 65 0.99 -5.82 -9.04
CA SER A 65 0.97 -5.12 -10.33
C SER A 65 -0.44 -4.72 -10.75
N SER A 66 -0.52 -3.60 -11.46
CA SER A 66 -1.73 -3.10 -12.13
C SER A 66 -2.35 -4.08 -13.13
N GLU A 67 -1.60 -5.07 -13.64
CA GLU A 67 -2.12 -6.13 -14.53
C GLU A 67 -3.26 -6.92 -13.89
N ASN A 68 -3.20 -7.13 -12.56
CA ASN A 68 -4.25 -7.79 -11.79
C ASN A 68 -5.42 -6.84 -11.45
N PHE A 69 -5.26 -5.54 -11.71
CA PHE A 69 -6.15 -4.47 -11.26
C PHE A 69 -6.40 -3.42 -12.35
N SER A 70 -7.13 -3.80 -13.40
CA SER A 70 -7.47 -2.87 -14.50
C SER A 70 -8.16 -1.57 -14.04
N ASN A 71 -7.93 -0.45 -14.72
CA ASN A 71 -8.65 0.81 -14.45
C ASN A 71 -8.56 1.26 -12.97
N ILE A 72 -7.40 1.10 -12.34
CA ILE A 72 -7.09 1.64 -11.02
C ILE A 72 -5.99 2.68 -11.17
N GLU A 73 -6.26 3.88 -10.67
CA GLU A 73 -5.23 4.90 -10.45
C GLU A 73 -4.64 4.66 -9.06
N LEU A 74 -3.31 4.64 -8.97
CA LEU A 74 -2.62 4.46 -7.69
C LEU A 74 -1.54 5.52 -7.53
N ASN A 75 -1.56 6.18 -6.38
CA ASN A 75 -0.62 7.21 -5.97
C ASN A 75 -0.07 6.90 -4.57
N THR A 76 0.96 7.64 -4.19
CA THR A 76 1.60 7.52 -2.87
C THR A 76 1.54 8.85 -2.12
N THR A 77 1.31 8.78 -0.81
CA THR A 77 1.43 9.92 0.09
C THR A 77 2.71 9.87 0.92
N PHE A 78 3.65 8.97 0.61
CA PHE A 78 4.97 8.97 1.23
C PHE A 78 5.80 10.11 0.67
N ARG A 79 6.53 10.82 1.55
CA ARG A 79 7.36 11.99 1.18
C ARG A 79 8.37 11.69 0.06
N THR A 80 8.91 10.47 0.03
CA THR A 80 9.96 10.04 -0.91
C THR A 80 9.49 8.94 -1.87
N GLY A 81 8.18 8.67 -1.94
CA GLY A 81 7.62 7.55 -2.73
C GLY A 81 7.96 6.14 -2.22
N VAL A 82 8.81 6.03 -1.19
CA VAL A 82 9.30 4.78 -0.60
C VAL A 82 9.10 4.82 0.91
N VAL A 83 8.69 3.70 1.49
CA VAL A 83 8.71 3.47 2.94
C VAL A 83 9.71 2.36 3.25
N THR A 84 10.51 2.53 4.31
CA THR A 84 11.49 1.54 4.76
C THR A 84 11.12 1.05 6.15
N PHE A 85 10.98 -0.27 6.31
CA PHE A 85 10.83 -0.94 7.58
C PHE A 85 12.20 -1.29 8.17
N ASN A 86 12.42 -0.88 9.41
CA ASN A 86 13.69 -1.06 10.10
C ASN A 86 13.92 -2.52 10.54
N LYS A 87 15.13 -3.02 10.32
CA LYS A 87 15.52 -4.40 10.65
C LYS A 87 15.43 -4.79 12.12
N LEU A 88 15.51 -3.84 13.05
CA LEU A 88 15.56 -4.14 14.48
C LEU A 88 14.17 -4.25 15.10
N ASN A 89 13.21 -3.49 14.59
CA ASN A 89 11.90 -3.34 15.25
C ASN A 89 10.70 -3.27 14.29
N GLY A 90 10.93 -3.39 12.98
CA GLY A 90 9.88 -3.31 11.97
C GLY A 90 9.17 -1.95 11.94
N LYS A 91 9.73 -0.90 12.53
CA LYS A 91 9.13 0.43 12.46
C LYS A 91 9.38 1.04 11.08
N PRO A 92 8.35 1.64 10.46
CA PRO A 92 8.52 2.37 9.21
C PRO A 92 9.24 3.70 9.49
N ASN A 93 10.03 4.17 8.53
CA ASN A 93 10.74 5.46 8.62
C ASN A 93 9.83 6.67 8.38
N PHE A 94 8.73 6.52 7.62
CA PHE A 94 7.78 7.58 7.30
C PHE A 94 6.33 7.15 7.45
N SER A 95 5.48 8.11 7.83
CA SER A 95 4.03 7.96 7.79
C SER A 95 3.57 8.31 6.39
N GLY A 96 2.49 7.67 5.94
CA GLY A 96 2.01 7.85 4.59
C GLY A 96 1.16 6.67 4.16
N GLY A 97 1.18 6.33 2.89
CA GLY A 97 0.41 5.21 2.37
C GLY A 97 0.26 5.24 0.87
N TYR A 98 -0.47 4.26 0.36
CA TYR A 98 -0.86 4.15 -1.04
C TYR A 98 -2.33 4.49 -1.17
N GLN A 99 -2.65 5.46 -2.02
CA GLN A 99 -4.01 5.92 -2.33
C GLN A 99 -4.41 5.39 -3.69
N PHE A 100 -5.60 4.82 -3.80
CA PHE A 100 -6.09 4.29 -5.05
C PHE A 100 -7.59 4.38 -5.18
N ASN A 101 -8.04 4.44 -6.43
CA ASN A 101 -9.44 4.53 -6.80
C ASN A 101 -9.64 4.00 -8.22
N ILE A 102 -10.90 3.69 -8.52
CA ILE A 102 -11.37 3.70 -9.90
C ILE A 102 -11.50 5.17 -10.31
N PRO A 103 -11.09 5.57 -11.52
CA PRO A 103 -11.20 6.96 -11.96
C PRO A 103 -12.60 7.53 -11.70
N THR A 104 -12.68 8.78 -11.21
CA THR A 104 -13.92 9.49 -10.84
C THR A 104 -14.67 8.97 -9.59
N LYS A 105 -14.16 7.93 -8.90
CA LYS A 105 -14.74 7.38 -7.67
C LYS A 105 -13.94 7.78 -6.43
N ASP A 106 -14.54 7.54 -5.27
CA ASP A 106 -13.91 7.78 -3.96
C ASP A 106 -12.62 6.97 -3.77
N LYS A 107 -11.67 7.57 -3.05
CA LYS A 107 -10.33 7.03 -2.81
C LYS A 107 -10.24 6.26 -1.51
N VAL A 108 -9.58 5.11 -1.57
CA VAL A 108 -9.11 4.36 -0.40
C VAL A 108 -7.63 4.62 -0.22
N LYS A 109 -7.17 4.65 1.03
CA LYS A 109 -5.76 4.68 1.39
C LYS A 109 -5.43 3.49 2.27
N VAL A 110 -4.34 2.80 1.96
CA VAL A 110 -3.68 1.89 2.90
C VAL A 110 -2.54 2.66 3.54
N ALA A 111 -2.69 2.99 4.80
CA ALA A 111 -1.85 3.90 5.54
C ALA A 111 -0.89 3.17 6.48
N VAL A 112 0.26 3.80 6.71
CA VAL A 112 1.30 3.37 7.65
C VAL A 112 1.60 4.54 8.59
N ASN A 113 1.66 4.26 9.89
CA ASN A 113 1.97 5.26 10.92
C ASN A 113 3.31 4.95 11.60
N THR A 114 4.24 5.90 11.62
CA THR A 114 5.59 5.73 12.21
C THR A 114 5.60 5.53 13.71
N MET A 115 4.75 6.29 14.41
CA MET A 115 4.73 6.28 15.87
C MET A 115 4.28 4.92 16.41
N THR A 116 3.19 4.41 15.84
CA THR A 116 2.55 3.15 16.28
C THR A 116 3.01 1.92 15.51
N GLY A 117 3.59 2.10 14.31
CA GLY A 117 3.87 1.02 13.38
C GLY A 117 2.61 0.33 12.82
N ARG A 118 1.44 0.97 12.97
CA ARG A 118 0.14 0.44 12.52
C ARG A 118 0.00 0.57 11.02
N ILE A 119 -0.54 -0.47 10.40
CA ILE A 119 -0.95 -0.54 9.00
C ILE A 119 -2.48 -0.67 8.99
N TYR A 120 -3.18 0.14 8.19
CA TYR A 120 -4.64 0.14 8.13
C TYR A 120 -5.20 0.78 6.87
N SER A 121 -6.36 0.32 6.41
CA SER A 121 -7.13 0.92 5.34
C SER A 121 -8.15 1.94 5.86
N CYS A 122 -8.27 3.06 5.14
CA CYS A 122 -9.23 4.12 5.42
C CYS A 122 -9.71 4.79 4.13
N GLY A 123 -10.84 5.49 4.22
CA GLY A 123 -11.34 6.35 3.14
C GLY A 123 -10.73 7.74 3.19
N VAL A 124 -10.29 8.26 2.05
CA VAL A 124 -9.54 9.54 2.00
C VAL A 124 -10.44 10.74 2.28
N ASP A 125 -11.61 10.77 1.66
CA ASP A 125 -12.55 11.92 1.69
C ASP A 125 -13.83 11.58 2.47
N GLY A 126 -13.73 10.68 3.46
CA GLY A 126 -14.84 10.25 4.31
C GLY A 126 -14.94 8.73 4.46
N ALA A 127 -16.01 8.27 5.10
CA ALA A 127 -16.29 6.85 5.27
C ALA A 127 -16.85 6.24 3.97
N ILE A 128 -16.05 5.43 3.28
CA ILE A 128 -16.36 4.88 1.95
C ILE A 128 -16.06 3.38 1.91
N TYR A 129 -16.83 2.63 1.12
CA TYR A 129 -16.70 1.17 0.94
C TYR A 129 -16.67 0.34 2.24
N GLY A 130 -17.15 0.88 3.37
CA GLY A 130 -17.11 0.24 4.69
C GLY A 130 -15.83 0.52 5.49
N TYR A 131 -14.91 1.32 4.96
CA TYR A 131 -13.78 1.87 5.70
C TYR A 131 -14.17 3.16 6.40
N LYS A 132 -13.57 3.39 7.58
CA LYS A 132 -13.66 4.68 8.28
C LYS A 132 -12.79 5.72 7.55
N GLU A 133 -13.11 6.99 7.76
CA GLU A 133 -12.29 8.10 7.27
C GLU A 133 -10.86 8.04 7.82
N CYS A 134 -9.89 8.46 7.01
CA CYS A 134 -8.50 8.59 7.43
C CYS A 134 -8.33 9.68 8.49
N TYR A 135 -7.39 9.48 9.41
CA TYR A 135 -6.97 10.42 10.43
C TYR A 135 -5.46 10.60 10.41
#